data_AF-A0A820HW15-F1
#
_entry.id   AF-A0A820HW15-F1
#
_cell.length_a   1.000
_cell.length_b   1.000
_cell.length_c   1.000
_cell.angle_alpha   90.00
_cell.angle_beta   90.00
_cell.angle_gamma   90.00
#
_symmetry.space_group_name_H-M   'P 1'
#
loop_
_entity.id
_entity.type
_entity.pdbx_description
1 polymer ?
#
loop_
_entity_poly.entity_id
_entity_poly.type
_entity_poly.pdbx_seq_one_letter_code
_entity_poly.pdbx_strand_id
1 'polypeptide(L)'
;FYYLNIESLAKELANLLEKALKDTNGIMTLSDAFCRINRARGYELISPEDLLNAAVHMEELGLPVRLRVLSSGIKSFELTNRNEKKDLEEIASLVKTVTSMSADQLANQLGIPVIVARERLIAAETNSLLCRDDSIEGLRFYPNLF
;
A
#
# COMPACT_ATOMS: atom_id res chain seq x y z
N PHE A 1 -8.85 -11.03 -29.12
CA PHE A 1 -9.44 -11.08 -27.77
C PHE A 1 -10.15 -9.76 -27.55
N TYR A 2 -11.44 -9.80 -27.87
CA TYR A 2 -12.29 -8.67 -28.25
C TYR A 2 -12.97 -8.08 -27.01
N TYR A 3 -12.88 -6.75 -26.84
CA TYR A 3 -13.80 -5.90 -26.06
C TYR A 3 -14.26 -6.41 -24.68
N LEU A 4 -13.34 -6.71 -23.76
CA LEU A 4 -13.67 -6.49 -22.35
C LEU A 4 -13.84 -4.98 -22.21
N ASN A 5 -15.08 -4.52 -21.97
CA ASN A 5 -15.34 -3.12 -21.67
C ASN A 5 -14.43 -2.77 -20.49
N ILE A 6 -13.44 -1.90 -20.70
CA ILE A 6 -12.43 -1.55 -19.70
C ILE A 6 -13.07 -1.04 -18.40
N GLU A 7 -14.25 -0.43 -18.50
CA GLU A 7 -15.08 -0.02 -17.36
C GLU A 7 -15.58 -1.22 -16.55
N SER A 8 -16.03 -2.28 -17.24
CA SER A 8 -16.47 -3.53 -16.59
C SER A 8 -15.30 -4.24 -15.90
N LEU A 9 -14.13 -4.27 -16.56
CA LEU A 9 -12.90 -4.81 -15.97
C LEU A 9 -12.48 -3.99 -14.74
N ALA A 10 -12.49 -2.66 -14.83
CA ALA A 10 -12.18 -1.77 -13.71
C ALA A 10 -13.10 -2.04 -12.50
N LYS A 11 -14.41 -2.17 -12.72
CA LYS A 11 -15.38 -2.50 -11.67
C LYS A 11 -15.13 -3.88 -11.04
N GLU A 12 -14.89 -4.90 -11.86
CA GLU A 12 -14.58 -6.25 -11.39
C GLU A 12 -13.29 -6.27 -10.55
N LEU A 13 -12.21 -5.71 -11.08
CA LEU A 13 -10.91 -5.68 -10.41
C LEU A 13 -10.96 -4.83 -9.14
N ALA A 14 -11.70 -3.71 -9.12
CA ALA A 14 -11.89 -2.90 -7.93
C ALA A 14 -12.59 -3.71 -6.82
N ASN A 15 -13.62 -4.49 -7.15
CA ASN A 15 -14.30 -5.35 -6.17
C ASN A 15 -13.38 -6.42 -5.58
N LEU A 16 -12.55 -7.06 -6.42
CA LEU A 16 -11.56 -8.04 -5.96
C LEU A 16 -10.50 -7.41 -5.06
N LEU A 17 -9.99 -6.24 -5.47
CA LEU A 17 -8.96 -5.51 -4.73
C LEU A 17 -9.49 -4.92 -3.44
N GLU A 18 -10.71 -4.37 -3.42
CA GLU A 18 -11.29 -3.78 -2.22
C GLU A 18 -11.37 -4.81 -1.09
N LYS A 19 -11.84 -6.03 -1.42
CA LYS A 19 -11.85 -7.15 -0.47
C LYS A 19 -10.44 -7.48 0.02
N ALA A 20 -9.49 -7.61 -0.90
CA ALA A 20 -8.10 -7.93 -0.57
C ALA A 20 -7.40 -6.85 0.28
N LEU A 21 -7.70 -5.57 0.03
CA LEU A 21 -7.14 -4.43 0.75
C LEU A 21 -7.71 -4.32 2.16
N LYS A 22 -9.00 -4.62 2.36
CA LYS A 22 -9.60 -4.73 3.70
C LYS A 22 -8.90 -5.80 4.55
N ASP A 23 -8.44 -6.88 3.91
CA ASP A 23 -7.70 -7.96 4.59
C ASP A 23 -6.21 -7.63 4.83
N THR A 24 -5.65 -6.59 4.19
CA THR A 24 -4.20 -6.30 4.17
C THR A 24 -3.85 -4.89 4.65
N ASN A 25 -4.63 -4.38 5.60
CA ASN A 25 -4.40 -3.07 6.22
C ASN A 25 -4.39 -1.89 5.22
N GLY A 26 -5.21 -2.01 4.17
CA GLY A 26 -5.60 -0.93 3.26
C GLY A 26 -4.60 -0.59 2.15
N ILE A 27 -3.51 -1.35 1.97
CA ILE A 27 -2.52 -1.10 0.92
C ILE A 27 -1.90 -2.39 0.36
N MET A 28 -1.67 -2.42 -0.95
CA MET A 28 -1.07 -3.57 -1.64
C MET A 28 -0.20 -3.10 -2.80
N THR A 29 1.00 -3.65 -2.98
CA THR A 29 1.83 -3.28 -4.14
C THR A 29 1.16 -3.69 -5.45
N LEU A 30 1.45 -3.00 -6.55
CA LEU A 30 0.92 -3.35 -7.87
C LEU A 30 1.28 -4.80 -8.26
N SER A 31 2.49 -5.26 -7.92
CA SER A 31 2.94 -6.63 -8.17
C SER A 31 2.16 -7.67 -7.35
N ASP A 32 1.88 -7.39 -6.08
CA ASP A 32 1.10 -8.30 -5.23
C ASP A 32 -0.36 -8.34 -5.69
N ALA A 33 -0.93 -7.18 -6.03
CA ALA A 33 -2.27 -7.05 -6.60
C ALA A 33 -2.42 -7.85 -7.90
N PHE A 34 -1.45 -7.71 -8.82
CA PHE A 34 -1.41 -8.47 -10.07
C PHE A 34 -1.40 -9.98 -9.81
N CYS A 35 -0.52 -10.46 -8.93
CA CYS A 35 -0.45 -11.87 -8.57
C CYS A 35 -1.77 -12.35 -7.95
N ARG A 36 -2.37 -11.56 -7.06
CA ARG A 36 -3.59 -11.93 -6.33
C ARG A 36 -4.80 -11.99 -7.24
N ILE A 37 -4.96 -11.01 -8.13
CA ILE A 37 -6.03 -10.99 -9.15
C ILE A 37 -5.91 -12.21 -10.06
N ASN A 38 -4.73 -12.44 -10.62
CA ASN A 38 -4.53 -13.54 -11.56
C ASN A 38 -4.72 -14.91 -10.89
N ARG A 39 -4.34 -15.06 -9.61
CA ARG A 39 -4.68 -16.25 -8.82
C ARG A 39 -6.19 -16.42 -8.63
N ALA A 40 -6.94 -15.35 -8.43
CA ALA A 40 -8.39 -15.39 -8.28
C ALA A 40 -9.12 -15.70 -9.60
N ARG A 41 -8.56 -15.29 -10.75
CA ARG A 41 -9.14 -15.50 -12.10
C ARG A 41 -8.81 -16.86 -12.71
N GLY A 42 -7.88 -17.62 -12.13
CA GLY A 42 -7.52 -18.95 -12.60
C GLY A 42 -6.90 -18.93 -14.00
N TYR A 43 -7.67 -19.31 -15.03
CA TYR A 43 -7.21 -19.37 -16.42
C TYR A 43 -7.49 -18.09 -17.23
N GLU A 44 -8.39 -17.23 -16.76
CA GLU A 44 -8.76 -15.99 -17.45
C GLU A 44 -7.84 -14.83 -17.05
N LEU A 45 -6.53 -15.02 -17.22
CA LEU A 45 -5.51 -14.07 -16.78
C LEU A 45 -5.63 -12.71 -17.48
N ILE A 46 -5.18 -11.66 -16.78
CA ILE A 46 -5.00 -10.32 -17.33
C ILE A 46 -3.52 -9.99 -17.48
N SER A 47 -3.20 -9.14 -18.46
CA SER A 47 -1.86 -8.58 -18.62
C SER A 47 -1.59 -7.47 -17.59
N PRO A 48 -0.31 -7.13 -17.32
CA PRO A 48 0.04 -5.95 -16.51
C PRO A 48 -0.55 -4.65 -17.08
N GLU A 49 -0.60 -4.52 -18.40
CA GLU A 49 -1.20 -3.37 -19.09
C GLU A 49 -2.70 -3.27 -18.83
N ASP A 50 -3.44 -4.39 -18.88
CA ASP A 50 -4.88 -4.41 -18.58
C ASP A 50 -5.14 -3.94 -17.14
N LEU A 51 -4.34 -4.39 -16.17
CA LEU A 51 -4.46 -3.97 -14.78
C LEU A 51 -4.20 -2.47 -14.62
N LEU A 52 -3.17 -1.94 -15.29
CA LEU A 52 -2.84 -0.51 -15.24
C LEU A 52 -3.93 0.34 -15.90
N ASN A 53 -4.43 -0.06 -17.07
CA ASN A 53 -5.52 0.64 -17.75
C ASN A 53 -6.79 0.62 -16.91
N ALA A 54 -7.14 -0.54 -16.34
CA ALA A 54 -8.28 -0.66 -15.44
C ALA A 54 -8.11 0.26 -14.21
N ALA A 55 -6.91 0.34 -13.64
CA ALA A 55 -6.63 1.19 -12.49
C ALA A 55 -6.84 2.69 -12.76
N VAL A 56 -6.51 3.18 -13.96
CA VAL A 56 -6.81 4.56 -14.38
C VAL A 56 -8.32 4.80 -14.38
N HIS A 57 -9.08 3.86 -14.96
CA HIS A 57 -10.53 3.96 -14.98
C HIS A 57 -11.19 3.79 -13.60
N MET A 58 -10.57 3.07 -12.65
CA MET A 58 -11.08 3.00 -11.28
C MET A 58 -11.16 4.39 -10.64
N GLU A 59 -10.16 5.23 -10.91
CA GLU A 59 -10.11 6.60 -10.40
C GLU A 59 -11.14 7.51 -11.09
N GLU A 60 -11.25 7.43 -12.41
CA GLU A 60 -12.27 8.17 -13.19
C GLU A 60 -13.71 7.84 -12.76
N LEU A 61 -13.96 6.57 -12.43
CA LEU A 61 -15.26 6.07 -11.98
C LEU A 61 -15.53 6.32 -10.49
N GLY A 62 -14.56 6.84 -9.73
CA GLY A 62 -14.70 7.06 -8.29
C GLY A 62 -14.86 5.77 -7.48
N LEU A 63 -14.25 4.66 -7.93
CA LEU A 63 -14.31 3.37 -7.24
C LEU A 63 -13.54 3.42 -5.90
N PRO A 64 -13.83 2.52 -4.94
CA PRO A 64 -13.24 2.57 -3.60
C PRO A 64 -11.76 2.18 -3.53
N VAL A 65 -11.10 2.01 -4.67
CA VAL A 65 -9.70 1.62 -4.81
C VAL A 65 -9.03 2.56 -5.81
N ARG A 66 -7.83 3.05 -5.47
CA ARG A 66 -7.03 3.89 -6.38
C ARG A 66 -5.60 3.39 -6.49
N LEU A 67 -4.96 3.68 -7.61
CA LEU A 67 -3.52 3.50 -7.80
C LEU A 67 -2.78 4.72 -7.24
N ARG A 68 -1.77 4.49 -6.41
CA ARG A 68 -0.87 5.50 -5.87
C ARG A 68 0.57 5.17 -6.24
N VAL A 69 1.38 6.22 -6.40
CA VAL A 69 2.84 6.11 -6.48
C VAL A 69 3.41 6.53 -5.13
N LEU A 70 4.18 5.65 -4.50
CA LEU A 70 4.87 5.90 -3.24
C LEU A 70 6.11 6.78 -3.48
N SER A 71 6.74 7.28 -2.41
CA SER A 71 7.87 8.21 -2.54
C SER A 71 9.09 7.57 -3.23
N SER A 72 9.27 6.26 -3.09
CA SER A 72 10.26 5.46 -3.85
C SER A 72 9.93 5.25 -5.33
N GLY A 73 8.77 5.67 -5.82
CA GLY A 73 8.29 5.39 -7.18
C GLY A 73 7.55 4.05 -7.33
N ILE A 74 7.41 3.28 -6.25
CA ILE A 74 6.65 2.03 -6.25
C ILE A 74 5.16 2.32 -6.42
N LYS A 75 4.50 1.56 -7.28
CA LYS A 75 3.04 1.62 -7.46
C LYS A 75 2.33 0.70 -6.47
N SER A 76 1.27 1.19 -5.85
CA SER A 76 0.43 0.44 -4.92
C SER A 76 -1.03 0.79 -5.09
N PHE A 77 -1.92 -0.17 -4.84
CA PHE A 77 -3.34 0.09 -4.63
C PHE A 77 -3.63 0.38 -3.17
N GLU A 78 -4.56 1.29 -2.92
CA GLU A 78 -5.08 1.57 -1.59
C GLU A 78 -6.57 1.92 -1.62
N LEU A 79 -7.23 1.83 -0.47
CA LEU A 79 -8.61 2.26 -0.31
C LEU A 79 -8.71 3.79 -0.36
N THR A 80 -9.72 4.32 -1.03
CA THR A 80 -9.90 5.79 -1.19
C THR A 80 -10.32 6.48 0.10
N ASN A 81 -10.97 5.76 1.03
CA ASN A 81 -11.40 6.27 2.34
C ASN A 81 -10.30 6.26 3.42
N ARG A 82 -9.07 5.87 3.05
CA ARG A 82 -7.93 5.82 3.96
C ARG A 82 -7.48 7.23 4.36
N ASN A 83 -7.19 7.43 5.64
CA ASN A 83 -6.70 8.70 6.17
C ASN A 83 -5.20 8.59 6.48
N GLU A 84 -4.38 9.09 5.57
CA GLU A 84 -2.92 9.02 5.69
C GLU A 84 -2.41 9.64 7.00
N LYS A 85 -2.96 10.78 7.43
CA LYS A 85 -2.55 11.41 8.69
C LYS A 85 -2.81 10.51 9.90
N LYS A 86 -3.99 9.90 9.97
CA LYS A 86 -4.36 8.98 11.05
C LYS A 86 -3.43 7.77 11.08
N ASP A 87 -3.12 7.21 9.91
CA ASP A 87 -2.21 6.07 9.81
C ASP A 87 -0.79 6.41 10.31
N LEU A 88 -0.29 7.61 9.99
CA LEU A 88 1.02 8.06 10.47
C LEU A 88 1.04 8.27 11.99
N GLU A 89 -0.04 8.82 12.56
CA GLU A 89 -0.20 8.99 14.00
C GLU A 89 -0.24 7.62 14.73
N GLU A 90 -0.97 6.65 14.18
CA GLU A 90 -1.01 5.28 14.71
C GLU A 90 0.38 4.62 14.69
N ILE A 91 1.13 4.78 13.59
CA ILE A 91 2.50 4.27 13.48
C ILE A 91 3.44 4.95 14.47
N ALA A 92 3.37 6.28 14.61
CA ALA A 92 4.17 7.00 15.58
C ALA A 92 3.87 6.54 17.02
N SER A 93 2.61 6.28 17.34
CA SER A 93 2.20 5.72 18.63
C SER A 93 2.74 4.31 18.86
N LEU A 94 2.75 3.46 17.82
CA LEU A 94 3.36 2.13 17.90
C LEU A 94 4.86 2.23 18.20
N VAL A 95 5.60 3.04 17.45
CA VAL A 95 7.05 3.24 17.65
C VAL A 95 7.32 3.77 19.06
N LYS A 96 6.52 4.72 19.56
CA LYS A 96 6.63 5.24 20.92
C LYS A 96 6.44 4.17 22.00
N THR A 97 5.50 3.24 21.78
CA THR A 97 5.22 2.16 22.74
C THR A 97 6.40 1.20 22.89
N VAL A 98 7.12 0.93 21.79
CA VAL A 98 8.28 0.01 21.78
C VAL A 98 9.63 0.73 21.81
N THR A 99 9.64 2.05 22.05
CA THR A 99 10.81 2.94 22.00
C THR A 99 11.41 3.15 20.61
N SER A 100 11.50 2.10 19.78
CA SER A 100 12.00 2.19 18.41
C SER A 100 11.52 1.03 17.55
N MET A 101 11.51 1.22 16.24
CA MET A 101 11.10 0.17 15.31
C MET A 101 11.89 0.22 14.01
N SER A 102 12.27 -0.94 13.48
CA SER A 102 12.77 -1.09 12.11
C SER A 102 11.63 -1.39 11.13
N ALA A 103 11.90 -1.30 9.82
CA ALA A 103 10.89 -1.56 8.80
C ALA A 103 10.38 -3.01 8.82
N ASP A 104 11.24 -3.99 9.10
CA ASP A 104 10.88 -5.40 9.25
C ASP A 104 9.99 -5.66 10.48
N GLN A 105 10.28 -5.01 11.61
CA GLN A 105 9.46 -5.09 12.81
C GLN A 105 8.05 -4.55 12.55
N LEU A 106 7.95 -3.37 11.91
CA LEU A 106 6.64 -2.79 11.55
C LEU A 106 5.88 -3.66 10.54
N ALA A 107 6.59 -4.21 9.55
CA ALA A 107 6.01 -5.10 8.55
C ALA A 107 5.37 -6.33 9.18
N ASN A 108 6.10 -6.99 10.09
CA ASN A 108 5.62 -8.15 10.82
C ASN A 108 4.43 -7.80 11.73
N GLN A 109 4.50 -6.65 12.43
CA GLN A 109 3.42 -6.16 13.29
C GLN A 109 2.11 -5.91 12.52
N LEU A 110 2.21 -5.34 11.31
CA LEU A 110 1.04 -4.91 10.52
C LEU A 110 0.63 -5.90 9.42
N GLY A 111 1.40 -6.97 9.19
CA GLY A 111 1.14 -7.92 8.10
C GLY A 111 1.24 -7.30 6.71
N ILE A 112 2.15 -6.33 6.52
CA ILE A 112 2.34 -5.61 5.24
C ILE A 112 3.73 -5.87 4.67
N PRO A 113 3.96 -5.67 3.35
CA PRO A 113 5.30 -5.77 2.77
C PRO A 113 6.29 -4.82 3.44
N VAL A 114 7.53 -5.27 3.67
CA VAL A 114 8.61 -4.48 4.31
C VAL A 114 8.84 -3.14 3.62
N ILE A 115 8.71 -3.11 2.30
CA ILE A 115 8.86 -1.88 1.53
C ILE A 115 7.77 -0.86 1.86
N VAL A 116 6.52 -1.30 2.06
CA VAL A 116 5.41 -0.43 2.46
C VAL A 116 5.59 0.06 3.90
N ALA A 117 6.04 -0.82 4.80
CA ALA A 117 6.37 -0.45 6.16
C ALA A 117 7.45 0.63 6.21
N ARG A 118 8.51 0.49 5.41
CA ARG A 118 9.58 1.48 5.27
C ARG A 118 9.04 2.83 4.77
N GLU A 119 8.22 2.82 3.72
CA GLU A 119 7.58 4.04 3.19
C GLU A 119 6.76 4.77 4.25
N ARG A 120 5.98 4.02 5.06
CA ARG A 120 5.18 4.62 6.12
C ARG A 120 6.03 5.23 7.24
N LEU A 121 7.16 4.60 7.61
CA LEU A 121 8.11 5.15 8.58
C LEU A 121 8.79 6.42 8.08
N ILE A 122 9.23 6.42 6.81
CA ILE A 122 9.81 7.61 6.16
C ILE A 122 8.77 8.73 6.03
N ALA A 123 7.52 8.40 5.73
CA ALA A 123 6.44 9.38 5.69
C ALA A 123 6.17 9.99 7.08
N ALA A 124 6.19 9.19 8.14
CA ALA A 124 6.05 9.68 9.52
C ALA A 124 7.23 10.58 9.93
N GLU A 125 8.44 10.23 9.52
CA GLU A 125 9.63 11.08 9.69
C GLU A 125 9.50 12.41 8.92
N THR A 126 9.08 12.37 7.66
CA THR A 126 8.86 13.56 6.83
C THR A 126 7.81 14.50 7.45
N ASN A 127 6.85 13.94 8.18
CA ASN A 127 5.85 14.69 8.95
C ASN A 127 6.31 15.05 10.37
N SER A 128 7.61 14.94 10.68
CA SER A 128 8.23 15.27 11.97
C SER A 128 7.70 14.47 13.17
N LEU A 129 7.02 13.33 12.93
CA LEU A 129 6.52 12.46 14.00
C LEU A 129 7.60 11.51 14.52
N LEU A 130 8.50 11.11 13.64
CA LEU A 130 9.62 10.20 13.93
C LEU A 130 10.95 10.84 13.51
N CYS A 131 12.04 10.33 14.06
CA CYS A 131 13.39 10.56 13.57
C CYS A 131 14.05 9.20 13.27
N ARG A 132 15.04 9.19 12.39
CA ARG A 132 15.78 7.98 12.03
C ARG A 132 17.17 7.98 12.65
N ASP A 133 17.63 6.80 13.06
CA ASP A 133 19.03 6.50 13.32
C ASP A 133 19.50 5.53 12.23
N ASP A 134 20.55 5.91 11.50
CA ASP A 134 21.15 5.12 10.43
C ASP A 134 22.59 4.80 10.83
N SER A 135 22.78 3.59 11.34
CA SER A 135 24.05 3.12 11.89
C SER A 135 24.47 1.80 11.25
N ILE A 136 25.64 1.29 11.64
CA ILE A 136 26.11 -0.04 11.22
C ILE A 136 25.16 -1.17 11.66
N GLU A 137 24.34 -0.95 12.69
CA GLU A 137 23.35 -1.90 13.19
C GLU A 137 22.06 -1.90 12.33
N GLY A 138 21.92 -0.92 11.44
CA GLY A 138 20.82 -0.77 10.51
C GLY A 138 19.97 0.47 10.74
N LEU A 139 18.96 0.65 9.88
CA LEU A 139 18.04 1.78 9.93
C LEU A 139 16.92 1.54 10.95
N ARG A 140 16.86 2.39 11.98
CA ARG A 140 15.79 2.38 13.00
C ARG A 140 15.08 3.72 13.08
N PHE A 141 13.81 3.69 13.48
CA PHE A 141 13.00 4.88 13.70
C PHE A 141 12.61 5.01 15.17
N TYR A 142 12.64 6.25 15.67
CA TYR A 142 12.37 6.62 17.06
C TYR A 142 11.34 7.76 17.10
N PRO A 143 10.61 7.95 18.22
CA PRO A 143 9.77 9.13 18.40
C PRO A 143 10.62 10.40 18.28
N ASN A 144 10.14 11.38 17.52
CA ASN A 144 10.84 12.66 17.44
C ASN A 144 10.68 13.43 18.76
N LEU A 145 11.81 13.76 19.40
CA LEU A 145 11.87 14.51 20.67
C LEU A 145 12.50 15.90 20.52
N PHE A 146 12.72 16.36 19.27
CA PHE A 146 13.41 17.60 18.92
C PHE A 146 12.47 18.61 18.26
#